data_AF-A0A9P6PK41-F1
#
_entry.id   AF-A0A9P6PK41-F1
#
_cell.length_a   1.000
_cell.length_b   1.000
_cell.length_c   1.000
_cell.angle_alpha   90.00
_cell.angle_beta   90.00
_cell.angle_gamma   90.00
#
_symmetry.space_group_name_H-M   'P 1'
#
loop_
_entity.id
_entity.type
_entity.pdbx_description
1 polymer ?
#
loop_
_entity_poly.entity_id
_entity_poly.type
_entity_poly.pdbx_seq_one_letter_code
_entity_poly.pdbx_strand_id
1 'polypeptide(L)'
;LKNLDRKAIVDMLESVGFDKEKQEQPVGSLSGGWKMKLELARAMLMNADILLLDEPTNHLDVANVAWLQNYLNSLTNVTSMIVSHDSSFLDTVCTGIIHYETRKLKKYKGNLSKFVEQYPQGKSYYELSASPISFKLPEPGFLDGVKSKDKALVKLQNIDFAYPGFTKLTIMNMSCQVSLNSRVAVIGPNGAGKSTLIK
;
A
#
# COMPACT_ATOMS: atom_id res chain seq x y z
N LEU A 1 -22.12 13.15 6.40
CA LEU A 1 -21.75 12.85 7.81
C LEU A 1 -22.36 13.81 8.85
N LYS A 2 -22.76 15.05 8.53
CA LYS A 2 -23.27 16.04 9.53
C LYS A 2 -24.52 15.62 10.33
N ASN A 3 -25.26 14.62 9.88
CA ASN A 3 -26.50 14.14 10.51
C ASN A 3 -26.34 12.77 11.20
N LEU A 4 -25.11 12.26 11.32
CA LEU A 4 -24.84 10.98 11.99
C LEU A 4 -24.55 11.22 13.46
N ASP A 5 -25.03 10.31 14.31
CA ASP A 5 -24.70 10.31 15.72
C ASP A 5 -23.19 10.14 15.92
N ARG A 6 -22.61 10.96 16.80
CA ARG A 6 -21.18 10.93 17.11
C ARG A 6 -20.78 9.55 17.65
N LYS A 7 -21.66 8.89 18.39
CA LYS A 7 -21.42 7.54 18.88
C LYS A 7 -21.20 6.55 17.75
N ALA A 8 -22.06 6.56 16.73
CA ALA A 8 -21.91 5.70 15.56
C ALA A 8 -20.61 5.95 14.78
N ILE A 9 -20.13 7.21 14.74
CA ILE A 9 -18.83 7.54 14.12
C ILE A 9 -17.68 6.94 14.92
N VAL A 10 -17.71 7.06 16.26
CA VAL A 10 -16.68 6.49 17.14
C VAL A 10 -16.67 4.96 17.04
N ASP A 11 -17.84 4.32 17.10
CA ASP A 11 -17.97 2.86 17.01
C ASP A 11 -17.42 2.34 15.67
N MET A 12 -17.68 3.05 14.56
CA MET A 12 -17.13 2.71 13.25
C MET A 12 -15.60 2.87 13.22
N LEU A 13 -15.07 3.98 13.76
CA LEU A 13 -13.63 4.21 13.82
C LEU A 13 -12.92 3.14 14.65
N GLU A 14 -13.50 2.73 15.78
CA GLU A 14 -12.99 1.63 16.59
C GLU A 14 -13.00 0.30 15.80
N SER A 15 -14.06 0.04 15.02
CA SER A 15 -14.17 -1.18 14.20
C SER A 15 -13.09 -1.33 13.12
N VAL A 16 -12.56 -0.21 12.61
CA VAL A 16 -11.45 -0.21 11.63
C VAL A 16 -10.06 -0.09 12.30
N GLY A 17 -10.03 0.00 13.63
CA GLY A 17 -8.83 -0.03 14.47
C GLY A 17 -8.32 1.32 14.97
N PHE A 18 -9.10 2.40 14.90
CA PHE A 18 -8.73 3.67 15.55
C PHE A 18 -9.02 3.61 17.05
N ASP A 19 -7.96 3.55 17.85
CA ASP A 19 -8.04 3.76 19.30
C ASP A 19 -8.36 5.22 19.65
N LYS A 20 -8.76 5.46 20.90
CA LYS A 20 -9.12 6.80 21.40
C LYS A 20 -8.02 7.83 21.16
N GLU A 21 -6.75 7.44 21.35
CA GLU A 21 -5.61 8.32 21.13
C GLU A 21 -5.52 8.76 19.66
N LYS A 22 -5.69 7.86 18.69
CA LYS A 22 -5.66 8.21 17.26
C LYS A 22 -6.87 9.01 16.83
N GLN A 23 -8.03 8.83 17.46
CA GLN A 23 -9.21 9.63 17.18
C GLN A 23 -9.04 11.10 17.59
N GLU A 24 -8.18 11.37 18.58
CA GLU A 24 -7.85 12.72 19.04
C GLU A 24 -6.72 13.38 18.21
N GLN A 25 -5.98 12.60 17.43
CA GLN A 25 -4.89 13.12 16.60
C GLN A 25 -5.43 13.93 15.41
N PRO A 26 -4.75 15.04 15.03
CA PRO A 26 -5.07 15.76 13.81
C PRO A 26 -4.98 14.84 12.58
N VAL A 27 -5.97 14.91 11.69
CA VAL A 27 -6.01 14.08 10.46
C VAL A 27 -4.74 14.24 9.61
N GLY A 28 -4.12 15.43 9.66
CA GLY A 28 -2.86 15.71 8.97
C GLY A 28 -1.68 14.83 9.41
N SER A 29 -1.63 14.39 10.67
CA SER A 29 -0.53 13.58 11.23
C SER A 29 -0.69 12.08 11.00
N LEU A 30 -1.83 11.62 10.49
CA LEU A 30 -2.05 10.21 10.17
C LEU A 30 -1.12 9.74 9.03
N SER A 31 -0.62 8.52 9.13
CA SER A 31 0.12 7.89 8.03
C SER A 31 -0.80 7.62 6.83
N GLY A 32 -0.22 7.37 5.64
CA GLY A 32 -0.99 7.07 4.43
C GLY A 32 -2.01 5.93 4.63
N GLY A 33 -1.59 4.83 5.28
CA GLY A 33 -2.50 3.71 5.55
C GLY A 33 -3.62 4.04 6.54
N TRP A 34 -3.36 4.89 7.53
CA TRP A 34 -4.42 5.37 8.44
C TRP A 34 -5.38 6.33 7.73
N LYS A 35 -4.90 7.17 6.82
CA LYS A 35 -5.78 8.02 6.00
C LYS A 35 -6.71 7.19 5.12
N MET A 36 -6.19 6.15 4.47
CA MET A 36 -7.01 5.20 3.69
C MET A 36 -8.08 4.53 4.56
N LYS A 37 -7.73 4.05 5.77
CA LYS A 37 -8.71 3.49 6.71
C LYS A 37 -9.78 4.50 7.14
N LEU A 38 -9.40 5.75 7.37
CA LEU A 38 -10.32 6.82 7.70
C LEU A 38 -11.29 7.09 6.53
N GLU A 39 -10.79 7.11 5.29
CA GLU A 39 -11.61 7.27 4.09
C GLU A 39 -12.57 6.11 3.90
N LEU A 40 -12.10 4.87 4.11
CA LEU A 40 -12.96 3.68 4.10
C LEU A 40 -14.04 3.77 5.17
N ALA A 41 -13.69 4.07 6.43
CA ALA A 41 -14.66 4.25 7.52
C ALA A 41 -15.72 5.31 7.18
N ARG A 42 -15.30 6.42 6.55
CA ARG A 42 -16.23 7.45 6.07
C ARG A 42 -17.16 6.93 4.97
N ALA A 43 -16.66 6.12 4.04
CA ALA A 43 -17.47 5.48 3.01
C ALA A 43 -18.49 4.50 3.61
N MET A 44 -18.09 3.72 4.64
CA MET A 44 -19.01 2.81 5.35
C MET A 44 -20.16 3.58 6.00
N LEU A 45 -19.85 4.69 6.69
CA LEU A 45 -20.85 5.53 7.35
C LEU A 45 -21.83 6.21 6.38
N MET A 46 -21.46 6.31 5.10
CA MET A 46 -22.32 6.89 4.07
C MET A 46 -23.31 5.89 3.48
N ASN A 47 -23.24 4.60 3.84
CA ASN A 47 -24.09 3.53 3.31
C ASN A 47 -24.15 3.56 1.77
N ALA A 48 -22.99 3.67 1.11
CA ALA A 48 -22.93 3.74 -0.34
C ALA A 48 -23.36 2.42 -0.98
N ASP A 49 -24.23 2.48 -1.98
CA ASP A 49 -24.62 1.31 -2.79
C ASP A 49 -23.49 0.87 -3.73
N ILE A 50 -22.63 1.82 -4.13
CA ILE A 50 -21.47 1.60 -5.01
C ILE A 50 -20.21 2.23 -4.39
N LEU A 51 -19.16 1.43 -4.24
CA LEU A 51 -17.84 1.87 -3.82
C LEU A 51 -16.91 1.94 -5.02
N LEU A 52 -16.23 3.07 -5.20
CA LEU A 52 -15.17 3.25 -6.19
C LEU A 52 -13.85 3.35 -5.45
N LEU A 53 -12.94 2.41 -5.70
CA LEU A 53 -11.66 2.32 -5.00
C LEU A 53 -10.52 2.40 -6.03
N ASP A 54 -9.70 3.43 -5.92
CA ASP A 54 -8.52 3.63 -6.76
C ASP A 54 -7.26 3.29 -5.94
N GLU A 55 -6.59 2.19 -6.30
CA GLU A 55 -5.40 1.65 -5.66
C GLU A 55 -5.50 1.54 -4.13
N PRO A 56 -6.51 0.82 -3.59
CA PRO A 56 -6.82 0.84 -2.16
C PRO A 56 -5.80 0.09 -1.29
N THR A 57 -4.90 -0.70 -1.89
CA THR A 57 -3.80 -1.39 -1.20
C THR A 57 -2.57 -0.48 -1.01
N ASN A 58 -2.54 0.69 -1.65
CA ASN A 58 -1.40 1.59 -1.54
C ASN A 58 -1.18 2.05 -0.10
N HIS A 59 0.08 2.03 0.32
CA HIS A 59 0.51 2.41 1.66
C HIS A 59 -0.11 1.58 2.81
N LEU A 60 -0.76 0.45 2.51
CA LEU A 60 -1.19 -0.52 3.51
C LEU A 60 -0.08 -1.56 3.75
N ASP A 61 0.03 -2.02 4.99
CA ASP A 61 0.81 -3.21 5.30
C ASP A 61 -0.05 -4.47 5.08
N VAL A 62 0.60 -5.64 5.10
CA VAL A 62 -0.05 -6.93 4.81
C VAL A 62 -1.26 -7.19 5.72
N ALA A 63 -1.18 -6.80 6.99
CA ALA A 63 -2.28 -6.97 7.93
C ALA A 63 -3.49 -6.09 7.56
N ASN A 64 -3.25 -4.85 7.17
CA ASN A 64 -4.31 -3.93 6.75
C ASN A 64 -4.89 -4.28 5.38
N VAL A 65 -4.09 -4.83 4.47
CA VAL A 65 -4.58 -5.41 3.20
C VAL A 65 -5.52 -6.58 3.48
N ALA A 66 -5.12 -7.52 4.35
CA ALA A 66 -5.98 -8.65 4.72
C ALA A 66 -7.29 -8.20 5.38
N TRP A 67 -7.23 -7.19 6.26
CA TRP A 67 -8.44 -6.59 6.83
C TRP A 67 -9.35 -5.99 5.75
N LEU A 68 -8.78 -5.26 4.78
CA LEU A 68 -9.55 -4.66 3.68
C LEU A 68 -10.20 -5.73 2.80
N GLN A 69 -9.49 -6.81 2.49
CA GLN A 69 -10.04 -7.95 1.74
C GLN A 69 -11.24 -8.55 2.46
N ASN A 70 -11.10 -8.82 3.76
CA ASN A 70 -12.19 -9.37 4.58
C ASN A 70 -13.39 -8.41 4.63
N TYR A 71 -13.14 -7.11 4.76
CA TYR A 71 -14.20 -6.10 4.74
C TYR A 71 -14.95 -6.11 3.41
N LEU A 72 -14.25 -5.98 2.28
CA LEU A 72 -14.90 -5.97 0.96
C LEU A 72 -15.66 -7.26 0.67
N ASN A 73 -15.14 -8.40 1.11
CA ASN A 73 -15.82 -9.70 0.96
C ASN A 73 -17.06 -9.84 1.87
N SER A 74 -17.13 -9.10 2.97
CA SER A 74 -18.31 -9.07 3.85
C SER A 74 -19.46 -8.22 3.29
N LEU A 75 -19.17 -7.34 2.33
CA LEU A 75 -20.16 -6.47 1.70
C LEU A 75 -20.97 -7.23 0.64
N THR A 76 -21.99 -7.97 1.06
CA THR A 76 -22.83 -8.76 0.15
C THR A 76 -23.83 -7.94 -0.68
N ASN A 77 -24.17 -6.73 -0.22
CA ASN A 77 -25.20 -5.88 -0.83
C ASN A 77 -24.64 -4.61 -1.49
N VAL A 78 -23.32 -4.42 -1.49
CA VAL A 78 -22.67 -3.22 -2.03
C VAL A 78 -21.82 -3.61 -3.24
N THR A 79 -21.97 -2.88 -4.35
CA THR A 79 -21.15 -3.12 -5.53
C THR A 79 -19.83 -2.36 -5.42
N SER A 80 -18.70 -3.04 -5.53
CA SER A 80 -17.38 -2.39 -5.49
C SER A 80 -16.72 -2.43 -6.87
N MET A 81 -16.27 -1.28 -7.36
CA MET A 81 -15.40 -1.14 -8.52
C MET A 81 -14.01 -0.75 -8.05
N ILE A 82 -13.03 -1.56 -8.40
CA ILE A 82 -11.68 -1.49 -7.83
C ILE A 82 -10.67 -1.41 -8.96
N VAL A 83 -9.74 -0.47 -8.85
CA VAL A 83 -8.51 -0.41 -9.63
C VAL A 83 -7.36 -0.78 -8.71
N SER A 84 -6.55 -1.78 -9.08
CA SER A 84 -5.37 -2.19 -8.31
C SER A 84 -4.36 -2.87 -9.23
N HIS A 85 -3.08 -2.70 -8.91
CA HIS A 85 -1.98 -3.47 -9.50
C HIS A 85 -1.61 -4.73 -8.70
N ASP A 86 -2.23 -4.96 -7.55
CA ASP A 86 -2.01 -6.14 -6.72
C ASP A 86 -2.87 -7.32 -7.18
N SER A 87 -2.24 -8.25 -7.88
CA SER A 87 -2.89 -9.45 -8.43
C SER A 87 -3.48 -10.36 -7.36
N SER A 88 -2.82 -10.51 -6.21
CA SER A 88 -3.32 -11.32 -5.09
C SER A 88 -4.58 -10.70 -4.48
N PHE A 89 -4.61 -9.37 -4.37
CA PHE A 89 -5.76 -8.63 -3.90
C PHE A 89 -6.96 -8.79 -4.84
N LEU A 90 -6.76 -8.58 -6.15
CA LEU A 90 -7.80 -8.75 -7.17
C LEU A 90 -8.33 -10.18 -7.20
N ASP A 91 -7.48 -11.18 -7.01
CA ASP A 91 -7.89 -12.59 -6.93
C ASP A 91 -8.84 -12.90 -5.78
N THR A 92 -8.61 -12.24 -4.64
CA THR A 92 -9.32 -12.49 -3.40
C THR A 92 -10.67 -11.78 -3.33
N VAL A 93 -10.78 -10.60 -3.95
CA VAL A 93 -11.93 -9.70 -3.77
C VAL A 93 -12.81 -9.62 -5.01
N CYS A 94 -12.25 -9.66 -6.21
CA CYS A 94 -13.03 -9.38 -7.42
C CYS A 94 -13.86 -10.58 -7.87
N THR A 95 -15.12 -10.33 -8.22
CA THR A 95 -16.04 -11.33 -8.77
C THR A 95 -16.19 -11.24 -10.31
N GLY A 96 -15.68 -10.17 -10.90
CA GLY A 96 -15.61 -9.93 -12.33
C GLY A 96 -14.50 -8.93 -12.65
N ILE A 97 -13.94 -9.04 -13.86
CA ILE A 97 -12.88 -8.17 -14.36
C ILE A 97 -13.39 -7.36 -15.56
N ILE A 98 -13.15 -6.05 -15.54
CA ILE A 98 -13.35 -5.19 -16.71
C ILE A 98 -11.96 -4.93 -17.30
N HIS A 99 -11.66 -5.55 -18.44
CA HIS A 99 -10.36 -5.42 -19.09
C HIS A 99 -10.46 -4.48 -20.31
N TYR A 100 -9.48 -3.60 -20.45
CA TYR A 100 -9.37 -2.67 -21.56
C TYR A 100 -8.56 -3.30 -22.69
N GLU A 101 -9.22 -3.61 -23.81
CA GLU A 101 -8.61 -4.20 -24.99
C GLU A 101 -9.02 -3.42 -26.24
N THR A 102 -8.04 -3.04 -27.05
CA THR A 102 -8.29 -2.45 -28.39
C THR A 102 -9.29 -1.29 -28.36
N ARG A 103 -9.14 -0.38 -27.38
CA ARG A 103 -10.03 0.78 -27.13
C ARG A 103 -11.46 0.44 -26.71
N LYS A 104 -11.72 -0.79 -26.26
CA LYS A 104 -13.02 -1.25 -25.75
C LYS A 104 -12.87 -1.85 -24.36
N LEU A 105 -13.95 -1.79 -23.58
CA LEU A 105 -14.05 -2.47 -22.28
C LEU A 105 -14.74 -3.81 -22.48
N LYS A 106 -14.06 -4.90 -22.14
CA LYS A 106 -14.64 -6.26 -22.10
C LYS A 106 -14.81 -6.70 -20.66
N LYS A 107 -15.93 -7.36 -20.39
CA LYS A 107 -16.25 -7.89 -19.05
C LYS A 107 -16.00 -9.40 -19.04
N TYR A 108 -15.26 -9.86 -18.04
CA TYR A 108 -14.95 -11.26 -17.80
C TYR A 108 -15.53 -11.66 -16.45
N LYS A 109 -16.18 -12.83 -16.38
CA LYS A 109 -16.75 -13.36 -15.14
C LYS A 109 -15.68 -14.15 -14.37
N GLY A 110 -15.60 -13.90 -13.06
CA GLY A 110 -14.59 -14.49 -12.19
C GLY A 110 -13.53 -13.48 -11.77
N ASN A 111 -12.67 -13.91 -10.85
CA ASN A 111 -11.54 -13.15 -10.37
C ASN A 111 -10.40 -13.08 -11.42
N LEU A 112 -9.26 -12.49 -11.06
CA LEU A 112 -8.14 -12.30 -11.99
C LEU A 112 -7.62 -13.63 -12.56
N SER A 113 -7.52 -14.67 -11.74
CA SER A 113 -7.10 -16.01 -12.15
C SER A 113 -7.99 -16.57 -13.27
N LYS A 114 -9.32 -16.50 -13.07
CA LYS A 114 -10.31 -16.95 -14.07
C LYS A 114 -10.30 -16.09 -15.33
N PHE A 115 -9.98 -14.81 -15.21
CA PHE A 115 -9.77 -13.93 -16.36
C PHE A 115 -8.55 -14.39 -17.17
N VAL A 116 -7.43 -14.72 -16.52
CA VAL A 116 -6.21 -15.18 -17.20
C VAL A 116 -6.40 -16.55 -17.88
N GLU A 117 -7.25 -17.42 -17.34
CA GLU A 117 -7.66 -18.66 -18.03
C GLU A 117 -8.40 -18.38 -19.34
N GLN A 118 -9.28 -17.37 -19.36
CA GLN A 118 -10.04 -16.95 -20.55
C GLN A 118 -9.21 -16.09 -21.52
N TYR A 119 -8.22 -15.36 -21.00
CA TYR A 119 -7.33 -14.47 -21.74
C TYR A 119 -5.86 -14.74 -21.37
N PRO A 120 -5.21 -15.75 -22.00
CA PRO A 120 -3.87 -16.19 -21.62
C PRO A 120 -2.77 -15.12 -21.74
N GLN A 121 -2.97 -14.10 -22.58
CA GLN A 121 -2.06 -12.96 -22.67
C GLN A 121 -2.04 -12.11 -21.39
N GLY A 122 -3.08 -12.22 -20.55
CA GLY A 122 -3.15 -11.59 -19.23
C GLY A 122 -2.21 -12.20 -18.17
N LYS A 123 -1.45 -13.26 -18.49
CA LYS A 123 -0.44 -13.80 -17.56
C LYS A 123 0.59 -12.76 -17.10
N SER A 124 0.79 -11.69 -17.88
CA SER A 124 1.62 -10.55 -17.48
C SER A 124 1.17 -9.80 -16.25
N TYR A 125 -0.08 -9.98 -15.81
CA TYR A 125 -0.53 -9.44 -14.53
C TYR A 125 0.10 -10.18 -13.33
N TYR A 126 0.51 -11.44 -13.48
CA TYR A 126 1.23 -12.18 -12.44
C TYR A 126 2.74 -12.14 -12.62
N GLU A 127 3.20 -12.13 -13.87
CA GLU A 127 4.61 -12.27 -14.20
C GLU A 127 5.22 -10.95 -14.67
N LEU A 128 6.17 -10.43 -13.89
CA LEU A 128 7.03 -9.30 -14.29
C LEU A 128 7.81 -9.58 -15.60
N SER A 129 8.07 -10.85 -15.92
CA SER A 129 8.82 -11.31 -17.10
C SER A 129 8.05 -11.25 -18.41
N ALA A 130 6.72 -11.09 -18.38
CA ALA A 130 5.89 -11.15 -19.57
C ALA A 130 5.71 -9.78 -20.27
N SER A 131 6.32 -8.71 -19.75
CA SER A 131 6.37 -7.42 -20.46
C SER A 131 7.40 -7.48 -21.61
N PRO A 132 7.00 -7.21 -22.87
CA PRO A 132 7.92 -7.24 -24.02
C PRO A 132 8.97 -6.12 -24.01
N ILE A 133 8.94 -5.24 -23.00
CA ILE A 133 9.83 -4.08 -22.87
C ILE A 133 10.91 -4.40 -21.84
N SER A 134 12.13 -4.67 -22.32
CA SER A 134 13.31 -4.75 -21.47
C SER A 134 13.86 -3.35 -21.24
N PHE A 135 13.90 -2.92 -19.99
CA PHE A 135 14.58 -1.69 -19.59
C PHE A 135 15.82 -2.04 -18.77
N LYS A 136 16.96 -1.46 -19.13
CA LYS A 136 18.19 -1.52 -18.35
C LYS A 136 18.53 -0.12 -17.87
N LEU A 137 18.75 0.01 -16.56
CA LEU A 137 19.32 1.24 -16.00
C LEU A 137 20.74 1.44 -16.55
N PRO A 138 21.17 2.70 -16.78
CA PRO A 138 22.54 2.98 -17.17
C PRO A 138 23.50 2.55 -16.06
N GLU A 139 24.72 2.17 -16.43
CA GLU A 139 25.75 1.89 -15.43
C GLU A 139 26.09 3.19 -14.67
N PRO A 140 26.19 3.13 -13.34
CA PRO A 140 26.62 4.28 -12.55
C PRO A 140 28.04 4.69 -12.96
N GLY A 141 28.28 6.00 -13.04
CA GLY A 141 29.59 6.54 -13.38
C GLY A 141 30.67 6.19 -12.33
N PHE A 142 31.93 6.45 -12.69
CA PHE A 142 33.05 6.26 -11.77
C PHE A 142 32.92 7.17 -10.56
N LEU A 143 33.06 6.57 -9.37
CA LEU A 143 33.15 7.30 -8.11
C LEU A 143 34.62 7.39 -7.71
N ASP A 144 35.10 8.61 -7.56
CA ASP A 144 36.49 8.85 -7.16
C ASP A 144 36.77 8.23 -5.77
N GLY A 145 37.91 7.57 -5.63
CA GLY A 145 38.27 6.84 -4.42
C GLY A 145 37.53 5.50 -4.19
N VAL A 146 36.70 5.02 -5.11
CA VAL A 146 35.98 3.73 -5.00
C VAL A 146 36.59 2.69 -5.95
N LYS A 147 37.51 1.87 -5.42
CA LYS A 147 38.20 0.81 -6.20
C LYS A 147 37.42 -0.51 -6.27
N SER A 148 36.48 -0.73 -5.36
CA SER A 148 35.66 -1.95 -5.28
C SER A 148 34.18 -1.58 -5.14
N LYS A 149 33.31 -2.31 -5.83
CA LYS A 149 31.85 -2.15 -5.76
C LYS A 149 31.27 -2.49 -4.38
N ASP A 150 32.01 -3.23 -3.56
CA ASP A 150 31.60 -3.62 -2.20
C ASP A 150 32.01 -2.59 -1.15
N LYS A 151 32.83 -1.60 -1.52
CA LYS A 151 33.19 -0.51 -0.62
C LYS A 151 31.93 0.23 -0.20
N ALA A 152 31.73 0.37 1.11
CA ALA A 152 30.63 1.16 1.66
C ALA A 152 30.76 2.62 1.16
N LEU A 153 29.73 3.08 0.46
CA LEU A 153 29.62 4.45 -0.04
C LEU A 153 28.92 5.34 0.98
N VAL A 154 27.85 4.82 1.58
CA VAL A 154 27.08 5.49 2.62
C VAL A 154 27.14 4.62 3.87
N LYS A 155 27.48 5.23 4.99
CA LYS A 155 27.54 4.57 6.29
C LYS A 155 26.85 5.43 7.33
N LEU A 156 25.87 4.84 7.99
CA LEU A 156 25.17 5.40 9.14
C LEU A 156 25.59 4.56 10.35
N GLN A 157 25.99 5.20 11.44
CA GLN A 157 26.38 4.52 12.66
C GLN A 157 25.73 5.20 13.86
N ASN A 158 25.10 4.38 14.70
CA ASN A 158 24.54 4.77 16.00
C ASN A 158 23.63 6.01 15.90
N ILE A 159 22.75 6.02 14.91
CA ILE A 159 21.85 7.15 14.66
C ILE A 159 20.61 7.03 15.51
N ASP A 160 20.33 8.09 16.25
CA ASP A 160 19.06 8.37 16.92
C ASP A 160 18.38 9.54 16.21
N PHE A 161 17.06 9.44 15.99
CA PHE A 161 16.29 10.52 15.37
C PHE A 161 14.89 10.64 15.98
N ALA A 162 14.47 11.87 16.27
CA ALA A 162 13.11 12.25 16.60
C ALA A 162 12.69 13.50 15.82
N TYR A 163 11.41 13.58 15.43
CA TYR A 163 10.86 14.79 14.83
C TYR A 163 10.81 15.94 15.85
N PRO A 164 11.04 17.21 15.44
CA PRO A 164 10.92 18.36 16.34
C PRO A 164 9.57 18.38 17.06
N GLY A 165 9.61 18.49 18.39
CA GLY A 165 8.41 18.49 19.24
C GLY A 165 7.97 17.12 19.77
N PHE A 166 8.63 16.02 19.38
CA PHE A 166 8.38 14.68 19.90
C PHE A 166 9.53 14.21 20.79
N THR A 167 9.21 13.70 21.99
CA THR A 167 10.20 13.13 22.92
C THR A 167 10.57 11.68 22.61
N LYS A 168 9.70 10.98 21.86
CA LYS A 168 9.91 9.59 21.46
C LYS A 168 10.81 9.52 20.24
N LEU A 169 11.92 8.81 20.37
CA LEU A 169 12.81 8.48 19.27
C LEU A 169 12.06 7.62 18.23
N THR A 170 12.05 8.08 16.99
CA THR A 170 11.50 7.36 15.83
C THR A 170 12.50 6.33 15.31
N ILE A 171 13.80 6.67 15.35
CA ILE A 171 14.91 5.78 15.04
C ILE A 171 15.81 5.75 16.28
N MET A 172 16.23 4.56 16.69
CA MET A 172 17.09 4.35 17.85
C MET A 172 18.26 3.44 17.49
N ASN A 173 19.47 3.89 17.80
CA ASN A 173 20.74 3.21 17.66
C ASN A 173 20.89 2.46 16.32
N MET A 174 20.51 3.12 15.23
CA MET A 174 20.48 2.48 13.92
C MET A 174 21.83 2.62 13.23
N SER A 175 22.34 1.50 12.72
CA SER A 175 23.53 1.45 11.90
C SER A 175 23.26 0.69 10.60
N CYS A 176 23.64 1.26 9.47
CA CYS A 176 23.61 0.57 8.18
C CYS A 176 24.67 1.08 7.22
N GLN A 177 24.95 0.27 6.19
CA GLN A 177 25.88 0.62 5.12
C GLN A 177 25.30 0.25 3.77
N VAL A 178 25.58 1.06 2.75
CA VAL A 178 25.16 0.84 1.36
C VAL A 178 26.38 0.98 0.44
N SER A 179 26.52 0.05 -0.49
CA SER A 179 27.58 -0.05 -1.50
C SER A 179 26.97 -0.13 -2.92
N LEU A 180 27.78 -0.07 -3.98
CA LEU A 180 27.30 -0.17 -5.37
C LEU A 180 26.63 -1.52 -5.68
N ASN A 181 27.03 -2.58 -4.99
CA ASN A 181 26.45 -3.92 -5.14
C ASN A 181 25.25 -4.18 -4.23
N SER A 182 24.89 -3.23 -3.35
CA SER A 182 23.83 -3.46 -2.37
C SER A 182 22.48 -3.74 -3.02
N ARG A 183 21.74 -4.70 -2.44
CA ARG A 183 20.34 -5.02 -2.74
C ARG A 183 19.60 -5.03 -1.41
N VAL A 184 18.99 -3.91 -1.06
CA VAL A 184 18.40 -3.70 0.27
C VAL A 184 16.91 -3.44 0.12
N ALA A 185 16.11 -4.12 0.95
CA ALA A 185 14.69 -3.88 1.09
C ALA A 185 14.39 -3.44 2.53
N VAL A 186 13.65 -2.34 2.69
CA VAL A 186 13.20 -1.83 3.99
C VAL A 186 11.76 -2.26 4.22
N ILE A 187 11.57 -3.25 5.11
CA ILE A 187 10.27 -3.85 5.42
C ILE A 187 9.87 -3.60 6.87
N GLY A 188 8.57 -3.63 7.15
CA GLY A 188 8.04 -3.45 8.50
C GLY A 188 6.64 -2.82 8.51
N PRO A 189 5.98 -2.74 9.67
CA PRO A 189 4.62 -2.22 9.79
C PRO A 189 4.55 -0.71 9.51
N ASN A 190 3.34 -0.21 9.25
CA ASN A 190 3.13 1.22 9.05
C ASN A 190 3.44 2.03 10.32
N GLY A 191 4.13 3.16 10.16
CA GLY A 191 4.57 3.99 11.30
C GLY A 191 5.85 3.52 12.00
N ALA A 192 6.47 2.41 11.58
CA ALA A 192 7.72 1.90 12.18
C ALA A 192 9.00 2.73 11.89
N GLY A 193 8.88 3.89 11.23
CA GLY A 193 10.03 4.73 10.89
C GLY A 193 10.71 4.43 9.54
N LYS A 194 10.13 3.58 8.68
CA LYS A 194 10.71 3.23 7.35
C LYS A 194 11.03 4.45 6.49
N SER A 195 10.08 5.36 6.33
CA SER A 195 10.28 6.59 5.54
C SER A 195 11.24 7.56 6.23
N THR A 196 11.26 7.57 7.57
CA THR A 196 12.20 8.37 8.36
C THR A 196 13.62 7.84 8.22
N LEU A 197 13.82 6.54 8.01
CA LEU A 197 15.13 5.94 7.77
C LEU A 197 15.72 6.31 6.41
N ILE A 198 14.87 6.54 5.41
CA ILE A 198 15.29 6.84 4.03
C ILE A 198 15.51 8.34 3.81
N LYS A 199 14.86 9.20 4.61
CA LYS A 199 14.96 10.66 4.52
C LYS A 199 16.13 11.19 5.34
#